data_AF-A0A954HK99-F1
#
_entry.id   AF-A0A954HK99-F1
#
_cell.length_a   1.000
_cell.length_b   1.000
_cell.length_c   1.000
_cell.angle_alpha   90.00
_cell.angle_beta   90.00
_cell.angle_gamma   90.00
#
_symmetry.space_group_name_H-M   'P 1'
#
loop_
_entity.id
_entity.type
_entity.pdbx_description
1 polymer ?
#
loop_
_entity_poly.entity_id
_entity_poly.type
_entity_poly.pdbx_seq_one_letter_code
_entity_poly.pdbx_strand_id
1 'polypeptide(L)'
;DWCLAHLGAALYATEEQRPGAEEDLKQWCDEHPAFIHYWYLAWYYRESDQIPNALDALAKTKGLPLEHIDNDETWVPSAFAFDAATFACSQSQPELLLSLCETWSNPQGIYSHVSSDIPVFRTAAFMQLGQFEEAKAEYRTAFEERGRHRGWADNMDTLGQAISKQDRTFIYAPGLPYEGFGEFSPFPRPEFDASDLRE
;
A
#
# COMPACT_ATOMS: atom_id res chain seq x y z
N ASP A 1 17.40 -2.07 -8.77
CA ASP A 1 16.72 -0.79 -8.47
C ASP A 1 17.58 0.16 -7.59
N TRP A 2 17.75 1.44 -7.98
CA TRP A 2 18.48 2.46 -7.19
C TRP A 2 17.62 3.10 -6.09
N CYS A 3 16.28 3.02 -6.17
CA CYS A 3 15.38 3.54 -5.15
C CYS A 3 15.71 2.96 -3.77
N LEU A 4 15.94 1.64 -3.71
CA LEU A 4 16.34 0.94 -2.50
C LEU A 4 17.65 1.48 -1.89
N ALA A 5 18.63 1.86 -2.71
CA ALA A 5 19.87 2.43 -2.20
C ALA A 5 19.62 3.78 -1.49
N HIS A 6 18.79 4.64 -2.09
CA HIS A 6 18.38 5.91 -1.47
C HIS A 6 17.53 5.67 -0.20
N LEU A 7 16.63 4.69 -0.23
CA LEU A 7 15.82 4.30 0.92
C LEU A 7 16.70 3.82 2.09
N GLY A 8 17.65 2.92 1.82
CA GLY A 8 18.60 2.44 2.81
C GLY A 8 19.44 3.58 3.39
N ALA A 9 19.94 4.49 2.54
CA ALA A 9 20.66 5.67 2.99
C ALA A 9 19.82 6.54 3.94
N ALA A 10 18.54 6.76 3.64
CA ALA A 10 17.63 7.55 4.48
C ALA A 10 17.32 6.86 5.83
N LEU A 11 17.05 5.56 5.82
CA LEU A 11 16.74 4.79 7.04
C LEU A 11 17.92 4.72 8.01
N TYR A 12 19.14 4.55 7.48
CA TYR A 12 20.34 4.34 8.29
C TYR A 12 21.17 5.61 8.50
N ALA A 13 20.71 6.76 7.99
CA ALA A 13 21.33 8.04 8.24
C ALA A 13 21.30 8.41 9.72
N THR A 14 22.37 9.08 10.19
CA THR A 14 22.37 9.72 11.51
C THR A 14 21.32 10.84 11.53
N GLU A 15 20.92 11.30 12.72
CA GLU A 15 19.95 12.40 12.84
C GLU A 15 20.38 13.67 12.09
N GLU A 16 21.68 13.95 12.06
CA GLU A 16 22.25 15.09 11.32
C GLU A 16 22.16 14.92 9.80
N GLN A 17 22.33 13.69 9.31
CA GLN A 17 22.35 13.38 7.87
C GLN A 17 20.96 13.10 7.30
N ARG A 18 20.00 12.69 8.14
CA ARG A 18 18.67 12.24 7.72
C ARG A 18 17.93 13.25 6.83
N PRO A 19 17.90 14.58 7.12
CA PRO A 19 17.22 15.52 6.25
C PRO A 19 17.78 15.55 4.82
N GLY A 20 19.09 15.40 4.66
CA GLY A 20 19.74 15.35 3.34
C GLY A 20 19.40 14.05 2.60
N ALA A 21 19.53 12.90 3.28
CA ALA A 21 19.22 11.60 2.69
C ALA A 21 17.73 11.45 2.33
N GLU A 22 16.83 12.04 3.12
CA GLU A 22 15.40 12.09 2.82
C GLU A 22 15.12 12.92 1.55
N GLU A 23 15.72 14.11 1.42
CA GLU A 23 15.53 14.94 0.23
C GLU A 23 16.12 14.26 -1.01
N ASP A 24 17.25 13.58 -0.90
CA ASP A 24 17.82 12.78 -2.00
C ASP A 24 16.87 11.66 -2.45
N LEU A 25 16.25 10.92 -1.51
CA LEU A 25 15.26 9.89 -1.83
C LEU A 25 14.04 10.49 -2.54
N LYS A 26 13.51 11.58 -1.99
CA LYS A 26 12.34 12.27 -2.55
C LYS A 26 12.64 12.81 -3.96
N GLN A 27 13.79 13.45 -4.15
CA GLN A 27 14.23 13.95 -5.45
C GLN A 27 14.34 12.80 -6.46
N TRP A 28 14.94 11.68 -6.04
CA TRP A 28 15.07 10.52 -6.91
C TRP A 28 13.70 9.98 -7.36
N CYS A 29 12.72 9.88 -6.45
CA CYS A 29 11.35 9.46 -6.79
C CYS A 29 10.66 10.44 -7.74
N ASP A 30 10.88 11.75 -7.57
CA ASP A 30 10.34 12.79 -8.46
C ASP A 30 10.98 12.76 -9.86
N GLU A 31 12.26 12.38 -9.98
CA GLU A 31 12.98 12.20 -11.25
C GLU A 31 12.62 10.88 -11.96
N HIS A 32 12.19 9.86 -11.21
CA HIS A 32 11.84 8.54 -11.70
C HIS A 32 10.42 8.16 -11.25
N PRO A 33 9.36 8.81 -11.75
CA PRO A 33 8.02 8.60 -11.23
C PRO A 33 7.49 7.20 -11.57
N ALA A 34 7.28 6.38 -10.54
CA ALA A 34 6.58 5.10 -10.63
C ALA A 34 5.80 4.84 -9.34
N PHE A 35 4.75 4.01 -9.40
CA PHE A 35 3.94 3.69 -8.23
C PHE A 35 4.80 3.17 -7.07
N ILE A 36 5.67 2.20 -7.34
CA ILE A 36 6.46 1.51 -6.32
C ILE A 36 7.52 2.44 -5.70
N HIS A 37 8.09 3.40 -6.45
CA HIS A 37 9.05 4.35 -5.88
C HIS A 37 8.40 5.27 -4.83
N TYR A 38 7.20 5.78 -5.13
CA TYR A 38 6.43 6.55 -4.15
C TYR A 38 5.88 5.68 -3.01
N TRP A 39 5.65 4.38 -3.25
CA TRP A 39 5.37 3.42 -2.19
C TRP A 39 6.56 3.29 -1.22
N TYR A 40 7.80 3.17 -1.72
CA TYR A 40 9.00 3.13 -0.86
C TYR A 40 9.16 4.41 -0.04
N LEU A 41 8.93 5.58 -0.65
CA LEU A 41 8.94 6.85 0.06
C LEU A 41 7.84 6.91 1.15
N ALA A 42 6.63 6.44 0.83
CA ALA A 42 5.55 6.36 1.81
C ALA A 42 5.87 5.38 2.95
N TRP A 43 6.50 4.25 2.65
CA TRP A 43 6.96 3.28 3.62
C TRP A 43 8.02 3.88 4.56
N TYR A 44 9.02 4.60 4.04
CA TYR A 44 9.99 5.34 4.85
C TYR A 44 9.30 6.30 5.84
N TYR A 45 8.31 7.05 5.37
CA TYR A 45 7.55 7.97 6.21
C TYR A 45 6.72 7.24 7.28
N ARG A 46 6.15 6.08 6.97
CA ARG A 46 5.45 5.22 7.95
C ARG A 46 6.39 4.73 9.05
N GLU A 47 7.56 4.23 8.70
CA GLU A 47 8.58 3.77 9.67
C GLU A 47 9.09 4.90 10.56
N SER A 48 9.02 6.15 10.06
CA SER A 48 9.41 7.35 10.80
C SER A 48 8.24 8.03 11.53
N ASP A 49 7.07 7.42 11.59
CA ASP A 49 5.82 7.96 12.17
C ASP A 49 5.37 9.31 11.57
N GLN A 50 5.78 9.59 10.32
CA GLN A 50 5.42 10.78 9.56
C GLN A 50 4.19 10.52 8.67
N ILE A 51 3.07 10.16 9.30
CA ILE A 51 1.85 9.72 8.60
C ILE A 51 1.36 10.70 7.50
N PRO A 52 1.31 12.03 7.72
CA PRO A 52 0.88 12.95 6.65
C PRO A 52 1.77 12.87 5.41
N ASN A 53 3.08 12.78 5.59
CA ASN A 53 4.03 12.68 4.48
C ASN A 53 3.90 11.34 3.73
N ALA A 54 3.58 10.26 4.44
CA ALA A 54 3.29 8.97 3.81
C ALA A 54 2.04 9.05 2.91
N LEU A 55 0.98 9.71 3.38
CA LEU A 55 -0.24 9.91 2.61
C LEU A 55 0.00 10.80 1.38
N ASP A 56 0.77 11.88 1.54
CA ASP A 56 1.15 12.77 0.43
C ASP A 56 1.99 12.04 -0.63
N ALA A 57 2.93 11.19 -0.20
CA ALA A 57 3.72 10.34 -1.09
C ALA A 57 2.81 9.38 -1.88
N LEU A 58 1.87 8.69 -1.22
CA LEU A 58 0.91 7.82 -1.92
C LEU A 58 -0.02 8.60 -2.85
N ALA A 59 -0.40 9.83 -2.53
CA ALA A 59 -1.23 10.65 -3.41
C ALA A 59 -0.52 10.96 -4.75
N LYS A 60 0.82 11.06 -4.75
CA LYS A 60 1.62 11.23 -5.98
C LYS A 60 1.56 10.01 -6.92
N THR A 61 1.12 8.85 -6.45
CA THR A 61 0.99 7.64 -7.29
C THR A 61 -0.16 7.68 -8.29
N LYS A 62 -1.04 8.69 -8.20
CA LYS A 62 -2.22 8.80 -9.06
C LYS A 62 -1.83 8.84 -10.54
N GLY A 63 -2.33 7.86 -11.29
CA GLY A 63 -2.10 7.76 -12.74
C GLY A 63 -0.70 7.29 -13.13
N LEU A 64 0.17 6.96 -12.17
CA LEU A 64 1.45 6.33 -12.43
C LEU A 64 1.25 4.83 -12.74
N PRO A 65 2.10 4.23 -13.59
CA PRO A 65 2.00 2.82 -13.88
C PRO A 65 2.28 1.98 -12.64
N LEU A 66 1.45 0.95 -12.43
CA LEU A 66 1.75 -0.16 -11.54
C LEU A 66 2.51 -1.21 -12.35
N GLU A 67 3.81 -0.99 -12.52
CA GLU A 67 4.73 -1.82 -13.30
C GLU A 67 5.85 -2.40 -12.43
N HIS A 68 6.52 -3.43 -12.92
CA HIS A 68 7.74 -3.94 -12.30
C HIS A 68 8.89 -2.95 -12.47
N ILE A 69 9.74 -2.81 -11.45
CA ILE A 69 10.99 -2.05 -11.56
C ILE A 69 12.17 -3.00 -11.77
N ASP A 70 12.11 -4.26 -11.31
CA ASP A 70 13.19 -5.23 -11.48
C ASP A 70 12.73 -6.69 -11.67
N ASN A 71 13.55 -7.51 -12.34
CA ASN A 71 13.32 -8.95 -12.53
C ASN A 71 13.57 -9.77 -11.24
N ASP A 72 14.25 -9.18 -10.27
CA ASP A 72 14.64 -9.80 -9.00
C ASP A 72 13.71 -9.40 -7.83
N GLU A 73 12.59 -8.71 -8.11
CA GLU A 73 11.65 -8.32 -7.06
C GLU A 73 10.98 -9.54 -6.42
N THR A 74 11.09 -9.63 -5.10
CA THR A 74 10.41 -10.63 -4.28
C THR A 74 8.88 -10.46 -4.27
N TRP A 75 8.37 -9.32 -4.75
CA TRP A 75 6.96 -8.92 -4.68
C TRP A 75 6.38 -8.63 -6.06
N VAL A 76 5.13 -9.04 -6.28
CA VAL A 76 4.37 -8.65 -7.46
C VAL A 76 3.78 -7.25 -7.26
N PRO A 77 3.62 -6.43 -8.32
CA PRO A 77 3.10 -5.06 -8.20
C PRO A 77 1.79 -4.95 -7.39
N SER A 78 0.89 -5.93 -7.52
CA SER A 78 -0.36 -6.01 -6.74
C SER A 78 -0.14 -5.99 -5.23
N ALA A 79 0.97 -6.52 -4.72
CA ALA A 79 1.28 -6.59 -3.30
C ALA A 79 1.53 -5.18 -2.72
N PHE A 80 2.26 -4.32 -3.45
CA PHE A 80 2.46 -2.92 -3.07
C PHE A 80 1.13 -2.13 -3.09
N ALA A 81 0.30 -2.36 -4.11
CA ALA A 81 -1.01 -1.74 -4.21
C ALA A 81 -1.96 -2.18 -3.06
N PHE A 82 -1.93 -3.46 -2.68
CA PHE A 82 -2.68 -4.00 -1.56
C PHE A 82 -2.25 -3.35 -0.23
N ASP A 83 -0.94 -3.25 0.05
CA ASP A 83 -0.46 -2.57 1.26
C ASP A 83 -0.83 -1.09 1.28
N ALA A 84 -0.64 -0.37 0.18
CA ALA A 84 -1.03 1.04 0.07
C ALA A 84 -2.54 1.24 0.35
N ALA A 85 -3.38 0.39 -0.23
CA ALA A 85 -4.83 0.41 -0.03
C ALA A 85 -5.20 0.09 1.42
N THR A 86 -4.56 -0.90 2.02
CA THR A 86 -4.73 -1.26 3.43
C THR A 86 -4.34 -0.11 4.36
N PHE A 87 -3.22 0.55 4.08
CA PHE A 87 -2.78 1.72 4.81
C PHE A 87 -3.78 2.87 4.68
N ALA A 88 -4.24 3.20 3.47
CA ALA A 88 -5.26 4.23 3.25
C ALA A 88 -6.59 3.92 3.99
N CYS A 89 -7.03 2.66 4.03
CA CYS A 89 -8.15 2.24 4.88
C CYS A 89 -7.90 2.57 6.36
N SER A 90 -6.75 2.18 6.89
CA SER A 90 -6.40 2.38 8.31
C SER A 90 -6.37 3.87 8.70
N GLN A 91 -6.02 4.74 7.76
CA GLN A 91 -5.95 6.19 7.95
C GLN A 91 -7.26 6.91 7.61
N SER A 92 -8.33 6.18 7.31
CA SER A 92 -9.64 6.73 6.91
C SER A 92 -9.53 7.75 5.76
N GLN A 93 -8.78 7.39 4.72
CA GLN A 93 -8.55 8.23 3.53
C GLN A 93 -9.28 7.65 2.30
N PRO A 94 -10.62 7.76 2.21
CA PRO A 94 -11.37 7.07 1.17
C PRO A 94 -11.12 7.59 -0.24
N GLU A 95 -10.86 8.89 -0.43
CA GLU A 95 -10.54 9.46 -1.75
C GLU A 95 -9.18 8.95 -2.25
N LEU A 96 -8.17 8.90 -1.37
CA LEU A 96 -6.87 8.31 -1.68
C LEU A 96 -7.04 6.83 -2.03
N LEU A 97 -7.83 6.10 -1.24
CA LEU A 97 -8.11 4.68 -1.47
C LEU A 97 -8.72 4.42 -2.85
N LEU A 98 -9.70 5.24 -3.28
CA LEU A 98 -10.27 5.15 -4.63
C LEU A 98 -9.22 5.43 -5.71
N SER A 99 -8.36 6.44 -5.50
CA SER A 99 -7.27 6.75 -6.43
C SER A 99 -6.27 5.60 -6.55
N LEU A 100 -5.92 4.94 -5.44
CA LEU A 100 -5.06 3.76 -5.45
C LEU A 100 -5.73 2.59 -6.18
N CYS A 101 -7.03 2.37 -5.96
CA CYS A 101 -7.81 1.36 -6.67
C CYS A 101 -7.88 1.64 -8.19
N GLU A 102 -7.95 2.90 -8.61
CA GLU A 102 -7.91 3.30 -10.01
C GLU A 102 -6.56 2.93 -10.65
N THR A 103 -5.44 3.32 -10.02
CA THR A 103 -4.11 2.93 -10.48
C THR A 103 -3.94 1.40 -10.52
N TRP A 104 -4.40 0.69 -9.49
CA TRP A 104 -4.33 -0.78 -9.43
C TRP A 104 -5.21 -1.48 -10.47
N SER A 105 -6.23 -0.80 -11.01
CA SER A 105 -7.09 -1.36 -12.06
C SER A 105 -6.43 -1.40 -13.44
N ASN A 106 -5.25 -0.79 -13.60
CA ASN A 106 -4.55 -0.72 -14.88
C ASN A 106 -3.06 -1.14 -14.77
N PRO A 107 -2.77 -2.36 -14.30
CA PRO A 107 -1.40 -2.84 -14.16
C PRO A 107 -0.73 -2.98 -15.53
N GLN A 108 0.57 -2.66 -15.60
CA GLN A 108 1.37 -2.77 -16.80
C GLN A 108 2.42 -3.87 -16.66
N GLY A 109 2.85 -4.46 -17.78
CA GLY A 109 3.89 -5.49 -17.80
C GLY A 109 3.37 -6.92 -17.58
N ILE A 110 4.23 -7.79 -17.04
CA ILE A 110 4.00 -9.25 -16.98
C ILE A 110 2.90 -9.68 -15.99
N TYR A 111 2.51 -8.82 -15.05
CA TYR A 111 1.40 -9.04 -14.11
C TYR A 111 0.21 -8.12 -14.43
N SER A 112 -0.18 -8.03 -15.71
CA SER A 112 -1.28 -7.17 -16.17
C SER A 112 -2.69 -7.66 -15.80
N HIS A 113 -2.83 -8.53 -14.81
CA HIS A 113 -4.15 -9.01 -14.38
C HIS A 113 -4.72 -8.06 -13.33
N VAL A 114 -5.98 -7.67 -13.51
CA VAL A 114 -6.70 -6.84 -12.55
C VAL A 114 -6.98 -7.68 -11.30
N SER A 115 -6.63 -7.16 -10.12
CA SER A 115 -6.85 -7.89 -8.86
C SER A 115 -8.33 -7.97 -8.51
N SER A 116 -8.76 -9.15 -8.04
CA SER A 116 -10.10 -9.37 -7.49
C SER A 116 -10.33 -8.66 -6.14
N ASP A 117 -9.30 -8.10 -5.52
CA ASP A 117 -9.39 -7.38 -4.25
C ASP A 117 -9.86 -5.92 -4.44
N ILE A 118 -9.72 -5.36 -5.63
CA ILE A 118 -10.04 -3.95 -5.92
C ILE A 118 -11.49 -3.61 -5.55
N PRO A 119 -12.52 -4.40 -5.93
CA PRO A 119 -13.90 -4.13 -5.53
C PRO A 119 -14.09 -4.07 -4.02
N VAL A 120 -13.34 -4.87 -3.24
CA VAL A 120 -13.44 -4.88 -1.76
C VAL A 120 -13.00 -3.55 -1.17
N PHE A 121 -11.87 -3.01 -1.64
CA PHE A 121 -11.36 -1.71 -1.20
C PHE A 121 -12.25 -0.55 -1.66
N ARG A 122 -12.77 -0.61 -2.89
CA ARG A 122 -13.74 0.39 -3.39
C ARG A 122 -15.01 0.40 -2.54
N THR A 123 -15.52 -0.76 -2.16
CA THR A 123 -16.65 -0.86 -1.22
C THR A 123 -16.37 -0.11 0.07
N ALA A 124 -15.22 -0.33 0.70
CA ALA A 124 -14.85 0.35 1.93
C ALA A 124 -14.77 1.88 1.75
N ALA A 125 -14.16 2.34 0.65
CA ALA A 125 -14.06 3.76 0.34
C ALA A 125 -15.43 4.42 0.12
N PHE A 126 -16.26 3.85 -0.76
CA PHE A 126 -17.59 4.37 -1.05
C PHE A 126 -18.48 4.41 0.20
N MET A 127 -18.37 3.40 1.07
CA MET A 127 -19.10 3.37 2.33
C MET A 127 -18.68 4.51 3.26
N GLN A 128 -17.38 4.78 3.43
CA GLN A 128 -16.88 5.91 4.24
C GLN A 128 -17.34 7.27 3.68
N LEU A 129 -17.38 7.41 2.35
CA LEU A 129 -17.92 8.58 1.66
C LEU A 129 -19.45 8.72 1.79
N GLY A 130 -20.16 7.70 2.27
CA GLY A 130 -21.62 7.67 2.35
C GLY A 130 -22.31 7.35 1.01
N GLN A 131 -21.56 6.89 0.02
CA GLN A 131 -22.02 6.44 -1.30
C GLN A 131 -22.45 4.96 -1.21
N PHE A 132 -23.54 4.69 -0.48
CA PHE A 132 -23.91 3.32 -0.13
C PHE A 132 -24.41 2.46 -1.30
N GLU A 133 -24.98 3.06 -2.33
CA GLU A 133 -25.45 2.31 -3.49
C GLU A 133 -24.25 1.82 -4.34
N GLU A 134 -23.25 2.68 -4.51
CA GLU A 134 -21.96 2.35 -5.11
C GLU A 134 -21.22 1.29 -4.27
N ALA A 135 -21.19 1.45 -2.94
CA ALA A 135 -20.58 0.48 -2.03
C ALA A 135 -21.23 -0.91 -2.17
N LYS A 136 -22.57 -0.98 -2.23
CA LYS A 136 -23.31 -2.24 -2.43
C LYS A 136 -23.05 -2.86 -3.80
N ALA A 137 -22.90 -2.04 -4.84
CA ALA A 137 -22.60 -2.52 -6.18
C ALA A 137 -21.21 -3.17 -6.22
N GLU A 138 -20.18 -2.49 -5.72
CA GLU A 138 -18.82 -3.04 -5.62
C GLU A 138 -18.75 -4.27 -4.70
N TYR A 139 -19.53 -4.28 -3.61
CA TYR A 139 -19.55 -5.42 -2.69
C TYR A 139 -20.10 -6.67 -3.36
N ARG A 140 -21.09 -6.51 -4.25
CA ARG A 140 -21.62 -7.61 -5.06
C ARG A 140 -20.58 -8.14 -6.02
N THR A 141 -19.88 -7.25 -6.73
CA THR A 141 -18.77 -7.61 -7.62
C THR A 141 -17.71 -8.40 -6.86
N ALA A 142 -17.29 -7.90 -5.69
CA ALA A 142 -16.33 -8.59 -4.82
C ALA A 142 -16.79 -9.99 -4.43
N PHE A 143 -18.07 -10.15 -4.07
CA PHE A 143 -18.63 -11.43 -3.66
C PHE A 143 -18.70 -12.43 -4.82
N GLU A 144 -19.05 -11.98 -6.03
CA GLU A 144 -19.04 -12.79 -7.24
C GLU A 144 -17.63 -13.25 -7.63
N GLU A 145 -16.65 -12.34 -7.55
CA GLU A 145 -15.24 -12.64 -7.85
C GLU A 145 -14.61 -13.58 -6.82
N ARG A 146 -14.96 -13.46 -5.53
CA ARG A 146 -14.51 -14.38 -4.47
C ARG A 146 -14.93 -15.83 -4.73
N GLY A 147 -16.06 -16.04 -5.41
CA GLY A 147 -16.53 -17.36 -5.83
C GLY A 147 -15.69 -17.99 -6.96
N ARG A 148 -14.93 -17.17 -7.70
CA ARG A 148 -14.08 -17.60 -8.84
C ARG A 148 -12.61 -17.68 -8.46
N HIS A 149 -12.13 -16.70 -7.71
CA HIS A 149 -10.73 -16.53 -7.35
C HIS A 149 -10.60 -16.17 -5.86
N ARG A 150 -9.62 -16.77 -5.19
CA ARG A 150 -9.30 -16.38 -3.81
C ARG A 150 -8.42 -15.12 -3.87
N GLY A 151 -9.02 -13.97 -3.55
CA GLY A 151 -8.29 -12.73 -3.29
C GLY A 151 -7.55 -12.75 -1.94
N TRP A 152 -6.76 -11.71 -1.70
CA TRP A 152 -6.08 -11.49 -0.42
C TRP A 152 -6.95 -10.76 0.60
N ALA A 153 -7.92 -9.96 0.15
CA ALA A 153 -8.77 -9.17 1.03
C ALA A 153 -9.81 -10.06 1.73
N ASP A 154 -9.66 -10.24 3.05
CA ASP A 154 -10.56 -11.02 3.90
C ASP A 154 -11.55 -10.14 4.68
N ASN A 155 -12.27 -10.68 5.66
CA ASN A 155 -13.22 -9.97 6.52
C ASN A 155 -14.34 -9.25 5.75
N MET A 156 -14.68 -9.71 4.54
CA MET A 156 -15.77 -9.13 3.76
C MET A 156 -17.12 -9.19 4.48
N ASP A 157 -17.34 -10.20 5.31
CA ASP A 157 -18.60 -10.35 6.06
C ASP A 157 -18.80 -9.18 7.05
N THR A 158 -17.74 -8.68 7.68
CA THR A 158 -17.82 -7.53 8.59
C THR A 158 -18.05 -6.23 7.80
N LEU A 159 -17.41 -6.10 6.65
CA LEU A 159 -17.65 -5.00 5.71
C LEU A 159 -19.11 -4.98 5.24
N GLY A 160 -19.68 -6.13 4.88
CA GLY A 160 -21.09 -6.27 4.50
C GLY A 160 -22.07 -5.86 5.61
N GLN A 161 -21.75 -6.20 6.87
CA GLN A 161 -22.52 -5.73 8.03
C GLN A 161 -22.43 -4.22 8.21
N ALA A 162 -21.25 -3.62 8.02
CA ALA A 162 -21.05 -2.17 8.10
C ALA A 162 -21.86 -1.43 7.02
N ILE A 163 -21.84 -1.91 5.78
CA ILE A 163 -22.67 -1.37 4.69
C ILE A 163 -24.16 -1.43 5.03
N SER A 164 -24.62 -2.56 5.58
CA SER A 164 -26.03 -2.76 5.94
C SER A 164 -26.49 -1.79 7.03
N LYS A 165 -25.57 -1.43 7.94
CA LYS A 165 -25.79 -0.45 9.01
C LYS A 165 -25.54 1.00 8.55
N GLN A 166 -25.06 1.20 7.33
CA GLN A 166 -24.61 2.49 6.82
C GLN A 166 -23.54 3.14 7.71
N ASP A 167 -22.63 2.32 8.24
CA ASP A 167 -21.61 2.74 9.19
C ASP A 167 -20.42 3.40 8.46
N ARG A 168 -20.43 4.73 8.42
CA ARG A 168 -19.39 5.54 7.76
C ARG A 168 -18.08 5.60 8.54
N THR A 169 -18.09 5.22 9.83
CA THR A 169 -16.90 5.28 10.69
C THR A 169 -16.17 3.94 10.76
N PHE A 170 -16.74 2.90 10.15
CA PHE A 170 -16.11 1.60 10.05
C PHE A 170 -14.80 1.69 9.25
N ILE A 171 -13.72 1.23 9.89
CA ILE A 171 -12.41 1.08 9.27
C ILE A 171 -12.29 -0.37 8.83
N TYR A 172 -12.23 -0.58 7.52
CA TYR A 172 -12.06 -1.92 6.96
C TYR A 172 -10.63 -2.41 7.17
N ALA A 173 -10.51 -3.62 7.72
CA ALA A 173 -9.24 -4.30 7.91
C ALA A 173 -9.23 -5.58 7.05
N PRO A 174 -8.56 -5.57 5.88
CA PRO A 174 -8.58 -6.69 4.93
C PRO A 174 -7.81 -7.93 5.41
N GLY A 175 -7.13 -7.86 6.56
CA GLY A 175 -6.21 -8.89 7.01
C GLY A 175 -4.83 -8.76 6.36
N LEU A 176 -3.94 -9.69 6.68
CA LEU A 176 -2.63 -9.78 6.06
C LEU A 176 -2.73 -10.65 4.80
N PRO A 177 -2.14 -10.23 3.67
CA PRO A 177 -2.28 -10.96 2.40
C PRO A 177 -1.61 -12.35 2.45
N TYR A 178 -0.68 -12.62 3.38
CA TYR A 178 -0.20 -13.95 3.81
C TYR A 178 0.68 -13.86 5.08
N GLU A 179 0.82 -14.98 5.81
CA GLU A 179 1.83 -15.18 6.88
C GLU A 179 3.23 -14.98 6.26
N GLY A 180 3.84 -13.81 6.48
CA GLY A 180 5.14 -13.43 5.90
C GLY A 180 5.15 -12.02 5.29
N PHE A 181 3.99 -11.46 4.93
CA PHE A 181 3.90 -10.08 4.46
C PHE A 181 4.15 -9.07 5.59
N GLY A 182 3.62 -9.35 6.79
CA GLY A 182 3.87 -8.54 7.98
C GLY A 182 5.30 -8.64 8.52
N GLU A 183 6.09 -9.59 8.03
CA GLU A 183 7.50 -9.79 8.39
C GLU A 183 8.46 -9.21 7.34
N PHE A 184 7.95 -8.80 6.18
CA PHE A 184 8.77 -8.22 5.13
C PHE A 184 9.19 -6.81 5.51
N SER A 185 10.50 -6.63 5.59
CA SER A 185 11.13 -5.32 5.59
C SER A 185 12.04 -5.26 4.35
N PRO A 186 12.00 -4.17 3.55
CA PRO A 186 12.99 -3.94 2.50
C PRO A 186 14.43 -4.06 3.02
N PHE A 187 14.61 -3.73 4.31
CA PHE A 187 15.83 -3.95 5.06
C PHE A 187 15.50 -4.61 6.40
N PRO A 188 15.51 -5.94 6.51
CA PRO A 188 15.32 -6.59 7.81
C PRO A 188 16.35 -6.04 8.78
N ARG A 189 15.92 -5.65 9.98
CA ARG A 189 16.86 -5.18 11.00
C ARG A 189 17.85 -6.31 11.23
N PRO A 190 19.16 -6.09 11.04
CA PRO A 190 20.11 -7.13 11.37
C PRO A 190 19.92 -7.47 12.84
N GLU A 191 19.80 -8.77 13.14
CA GLU A 191 19.83 -9.32 14.49
C GLU A 191 21.24 -9.12 15.06
N PHE A 192 21.67 -7.88 15.24
CA PHE A 192 22.88 -7.61 16.01
C PHE A 192 22.50 -7.74 17.48
N ASP A 193 22.87 -8.88 18.07
CA ASP A 193 22.99 -8.94 19.51
C ASP A 193 24.12 -7.99 19.92
N ALA A 194 23.83 -7.01 20.78
CA ALA A 194 24.84 -6.12 21.33
C ALA A 194 25.94 -6.89 22.11
N SER A 195 25.74 -8.18 22.39
CA SER A 195 26.75 -9.10 22.91
C SER A 195 27.86 -9.44 21.90
N ASP A 196 27.59 -9.39 20.59
CA ASP A 196 28.56 -9.69 19.52
C ASP A 196 29.56 -8.56 19.25
N LEU A 197 29.32 -7.37 19.81
CA LEU A 197 30.20 -6.20 19.69
C LEU A 197 31.21 -6.10 20.86
N ARG A 198 31.33 -7.15 21.68
CA ARG A 198 32.32 -7.24 22.77
C ARG A 198 33.42 -8.26 22.45
N GLU A 199 34.21 -8.00 21.42
CA GLU A 199 35.56 -8.60 21.25
C GLU A 199 36.59 -7.54 20.86
#